data_AF-A0A7C1EKD0-F1
#
_entry.id   AF-A0A7C1EKD0-F1
#
_cell.length_a   1.000
_cell.length_b   1.000
_cell.length_c   1.000
_cell.angle_alpha   90.00
_cell.angle_beta   90.00
_cell.angle_gamma   90.00
#
_symmetry.space_group_name_H-M   'P 1'
#
loop_
_entity.id
_entity.type
_entity.pdbx_description
1 polymer ?
#
loop_
_entity_poly.entity_id
_entity_poly.type
_entity_poly.pdbx_seq_one_letter_code
_entity_poly.pdbx_strand_id
1 'polypeptide(L)' 'MHVHVTIIGLDRLGASIGLALKRYQARPKAEHSFTIIGSDPKAQAMKDAQKMGAVDNFHRAVLKALGNADLVIV' A
#
# COMPACT_ATOMS: atom_id res chain seq x y z
N MET A 1 16.84 1.30 -3.39
CA MET A 1 16.20 0.11 -3.99
C MET A 1 14.70 0.32 -4.04
N HIS A 2 14.02 -0.03 -5.13
CA HIS A 2 12.57 0.09 -5.24
C HIS A 2 11.90 -1.21 -4.81
N VAL A 3 10.78 -1.13 -4.08
CA VAL A 3 10.07 -2.30 -3.53
C VAL A 3 8.57 -2.17 -3.83
N HIS A 4 7.99 -3.19 -4.42
CA HIS A 4 6.55 -3.31 -4.64
C HIS A 4 5.89 -3.94 -3.41
N VAL A 5 5.03 -3.18 -2.72
CA VAL A 5 4.35 -3.61 -1.51
C VAL A 5 2.88 -3.82 -1.80
N THR A 6 2.33 -4.97 -1.40
CA THR A 6 0.89 -5.19 -1.36
C THR A 6 0.39 -5.20 0.08
N ILE A 7 -0.67 -4.44 0.35
CA ILE A 7 -1.34 -4.42 1.65
C ILE A 7 -2.75 -4.99 1.48
N ILE A 8 -3.02 -6.12 2.14
CA ILE A 8 -4.33 -6.75 2.23
C ILE A 8 -4.98 -6.27 3.53
N GLY A 9 -6.16 -5.67 3.44
CA GLY A 9 -6.80 -4.97 4.54
C GLY A 9 -6.34 -3.51 4.62
N LEU A 10 -7.25 -2.57 4.39
CA LEU A 10 -6.99 -1.12 4.31
C LEU A 10 -7.79 -0.32 5.32
N ASP A 11 -8.24 -0.99 6.39
CA ASP A 11 -8.74 -0.34 7.60
C ASP A 11 -7.57 0.37 8.33
N ARG A 12 -7.72 0.62 9.63
CA ARG A 12 -6.78 1.47 10.41
C ARG A 12 -5.31 1.06 10.28
N LEU A 13 -4.99 -0.23 10.38
CA LEU A 13 -3.60 -0.70 10.42
C LEU A 13 -2.95 -0.65 9.04
N GLY A 14 -3.56 -1.27 8.03
CA GLY A 14 -2.99 -1.30 6.68
C GLY A 14 -2.80 0.10 6.08
N ALA A 15 -3.78 0.99 6.23
CA ALA A 15 -3.64 2.37 5.80
C ALA A 15 -2.51 3.11 6.57
N SER A 16 -2.38 2.88 7.87
CA SER A 16 -1.31 3.49 8.67
C SER A 16 0.08 3.01 8.25
N ILE A 17 0.22 1.73 7.90
CA ILE A 17 1.47 1.18 7.39
C ILE A 17 1.82 1.82 6.05
N GLY A 18 0.87 1.89 5.12
CA GLY A 18 1.06 2.55 3.83
C GLY A 18 1.55 4.00 3.97
N LEU A 19 0.89 4.78 4.84
CA LEU A 19 1.31 6.15 5.16
C LEU A 19 2.71 6.22 5.78
N ALA A 20 3.06 5.27 6.66
CA ALA A 20 4.37 5.22 7.28
C ALA A 20 5.47 4.93 6.24
N LEU A 21 5.23 4.03 5.29
CA LEU A 21 6.15 3.76 4.18
C LEU A 21 6.32 4.98 3.27
N LYS A 22 5.23 5.68 2.95
CA LYS A 22 5.28 6.95 2.19
C LYS A 22 6.07 8.02 2.94
N ARG A 23 5.89 8.13 4.26
CA ARG A 23 6.68 9.04 5.10
C ARG A 23 8.16 8.65 5.16
N TYR A 24 8.46 7.35 5.22
CA TYR A 24 9.83 6.85 5.21
C TYR A 24 10.54 7.25 3.91
N GLN A 25 9.95 6.97 2.74
CA GLN A 25 10.60 7.23 1.44
C GLN A 25 10.83 8.72 1.16
N ALA A 26 10.06 9.61 1.81
CA ALA A 26 10.22 11.06 1.66
C ALA A 26 11.44 11.63 2.44
N ARG A 27 12.13 10.81 3.25
CA ARG A 27 13.31 11.26 4.00
C ARG A 27 14.51 11.48 3.06
N PRO A 28 15.38 12.48 3.29
CA PRO A 28 16.52 12.80 2.42
C PRO A 28 17.55 11.69 2.19
N LYS A 29 17.51 10.63 3.01
CA LYS A 29 18.43 9.46 2.94
C LYS A 29 17.66 8.14 3.00
N ALA A 30 16.42 8.12 2.54
CA ALA A 30 15.67 6.88 2.46
C ALA A 30 16.34 5.93 1.46
N GLU A 31 16.67 4.71 1.90
CA GLU A 31 17.31 3.70 1.04
C GLU A 31 16.28 3.02 0.12
N HIS A 32 15.01 3.07 0.51
CA HIS A 32 13.91 2.44 -0.19
C HIS A 32 12.85 3.44 -0.66
N SER A 33 12.30 3.17 -1.84
CA SER A 33 11.08 3.78 -2.36
C SER A 33 10.05 2.70 -2.67
N PHE A 34 8.77 3.06 -2.64
CA PHE A 34 7.69 2.08 -2.68
C PHE A 34 6.61 2.42 -3.69
N THR A 35 6.22 1.41 -4.46
CA THR A 35 4.89 1.34 -5.06
C THR A 35 4.01 0.46 -4.17
N ILE A 36 2.89 1.00 -3.70
CA ILE A 36 2.01 0.34 -2.73
C ILE A 36 0.66 0.07 -3.39
N ILE A 37 0.30 -1.20 -3.51
CA ILE A 37 -0.98 -1.66 -4.05
C ILE A 37 -1.85 -2.19 -2.91
N GLY A 38 -3.06 -1.66 -2.77
CA GLY A 38 -4.01 -2.07 -1.75
C GLY A 38 -5.01 -3.13 -2.24
N SER A 39 -5.50 -3.97 -1.33
CA SER A 39 -6.68 -4.80 -1.53
C SER A 39 -7.51 -4.86 -0.26
N ASP A 40 -8.82 -4.62 -0.38
CA ASP A 40 -9.75 -4.74 0.75
C ASP A 40 -11.10 -5.27 0.25
N PRO A 41 -11.83 -6.10 1.02
CA PRO A 41 -13.19 -6.50 0.67
C PRO A 41 -14.17 -5.31 0.53
N LYS A 42 -13.95 -4.22 1.26
CA LYS A 42 -14.78 -3.01 1.27
C LYS A 42 -14.25 -1.98 0.28
N ALA A 43 -15.08 -1.62 -0.70
CA ALA A 43 -14.72 -0.62 -1.70
C ALA A 43 -14.39 0.76 -1.11
N GLN A 44 -15.06 1.13 -0.01
CA GLN A 44 -14.85 2.43 0.63
C GLN A 44 -13.45 2.54 1.25
N ALA A 45 -12.99 1.49 1.95
CA ALA A 45 -11.65 1.46 2.55
C ALA A 45 -10.55 1.63 1.49
N MET A 46 -10.67 0.96 0.34
CA MET A 46 -9.76 1.14 -0.79
C MET A 46 -9.72 2.59 -1.30
N LYS A 47 -10.90 3.19 -1.53
CA LYS A 47 -11.01 4.57 -2.03
C LYS A 47 -10.43 5.57 -1.03
N ASP A 48 -10.73 5.42 0.25
CA ASP A 48 -10.24 6.32 1.30
C ASP A 48 -8.73 6.20 1.47
N ALA A 49 -8.19 4.99 1.49
CA ALA A 49 -6.75 4.75 1.58
C ALA A 49 -6.00 5.36 0.39
N GLN A 50 -6.52 5.23 -0.84
CA GLN A 50 -5.92 5.87 -2.01
C GLN A 50 -6.01 7.39 -1.94
N LYS A 51 -7.18 7.93 -1.58
CA LYS A 51 -7.40 9.37 -1.45
C LYS A 51 -6.46 10.00 -0.41
N MET A 52 -6.15 9.28 0.66
CA MET A 52 -5.20 9.71 1.70
C MET A 52 -3.73 9.56 1.28
N GLY A 53 -3.45 8.90 0.15
CA GLY A 53 -2.10 8.57 -0.30
C GLY A 53 -1.44 7.44 0.47
N ALA A 54 -2.21 6.63 1.20
CA ALA A 54 -1.70 5.45 1.90
C ALA A 54 -1.28 4.34 0.91
N VAL A 55 -1.97 4.25 -0.22
CA VAL A 55 -1.66 3.36 -1.34
C VAL A 55 -1.65 4.15 -2.65
N ASP A 56 -0.86 3.72 -3.62
CA ASP A 56 -0.81 4.36 -4.95
C ASP A 56 -2.01 3.95 -5.81
N ASN A 57 -2.39 2.68 -5.71
CA ASN A 57 -3.54 2.12 -6.40
C ASN A 57 -4.12 0.94 -5.60
N PHE A 58 -5.24 0.39 -6.06
CA PHE A 58 -5.85 -0.79 -5.44
C PHE A 58 -6.52 -1.73 -6.44
N HIS A 59 -6.60 -2.99 -6.06
CA HIS A 59 -7.40 -4.01 -6.74
C HIS A 59 -8.23 -4.79 -5.73
N ARG A 60 -9.54 -4.90 -5.96
CA ARG A 60 -10.43 -5.71 -5.11
C ARG A 60 -10.06 -7.20 -5.12
N ALA A 61 -9.61 -7.70 -6.27
CA ALA A 61 -9.16 -9.08 -6.40
C ALA A 61 -7.74 -9.21 -5.85
N VAL A 62 -7.58 -9.94 -4.74
CA VAL A 62 -6.29 -10.11 -4.04
C VAL A 62 -5.20 -10.63 -4.97
N LEU A 63 -5.51 -11.64 -5.81
CA LEU A 63 -4.53 -12.17 -6.77
C LEU A 63 -4.02 -11.13 -7.77
N LYS A 64 -4.87 -10.16 -8.15
CA LYS A 64 -4.43 -9.05 -9.01
C LYS A 64 -3.56 -8.05 -8.24
N ALA A 65 -3.90 -7.78 -6.97
CA ALA A 65 -3.09 -6.90 -6.13
C ALA A 65 -1.67 -7.45 -5.90
N LEU A 66 -1.56 -8.77 -5.73
CA LEU A 66 -0.29 -9.47 -5.45
C LEU A 66 0.64 -9.61 -6.65
N GLY A 67 0.21 -9.32 -7.88
CA GLY A 67 0.88 -9.77 -9.10
C GLY A 67 2.37 -9.44 -9.21
N ASN A 68 2.80 -8.29 -8.67
CA ASN A 68 4.20 -7.84 -8.71
C ASN A 68 4.79 -7.62 -7.30
N ALA A 69 4.20 -8.18 -6.25
CA ALA A 69 4.58 -7.85 -4.88
C ALA A 69 5.91 -8.49 -4.47
N ASP A 70 6.86 -7.67 -4.00
CA ASP A 70 8.07 -8.12 -3.31
C ASP A 70 7.81 -8.35 -1.81
N LEU A 71 6.88 -7.57 -1.25
CA LEU A 71 6.44 -7.64 0.15
C LEU A 71 4.91 -7.66 0.22
N VAL A 72 4.38 -8.54 1.06
CA VAL A 72 2.95 -8.66 1.32
C VAL A 72 2.68 -8.47 2.81
N ILE A 73 1.68 -7.65 3.12
CA ILE A 73 1.20 -7.39 4.48
C ILE A 73 -0.28 -7.79 4.53
N VAL A 74 -0.69 -8.53 5.57
CA VAL A 74 -2.04 -9.08 5.76
C VAL A 74 -2.58 -8.71 7.13
#